data_AF-A0A7C1CR31-F1
#
_entry.id   AF-A0A7C1CR31-F1
#
_cell.length_a   1.000
_cell.length_b   1.000
_cell.length_c   1.000
_cell.angle_alpha   90.00
_cell.angle_beta   90.00
_cell.angle_gamma   90.00
#
_symmetry.space_group_name_H-M   'P 1'
#
loop_
_entity.id
_entity.type
_entity.pdbx_description
1 polymer ?
#
loop_
_entity_poly.entity_id
_entity_poly.type
_entity_poly.pdbx_seq_one_letter_code
_entity_poly.pdbx_strand_id
1 'polypeptide(L)'
;MACFTAPTSYFPKAGVPAIFAKGYTHQVELGKEKTLELINSYWQKIYHKSSDEYNPQRDRLDGLVDDAQLFYEVGAQLTNSDTYPQWHKTSEFYRKIAEV
;
A
#
# COMPACT_ATOMS: atom_id res chain seq x y z
N MET A 1 2.11 -15.21 13.05
CA MET A 1 1.18 -15.60 11.96
C MET A 1 -0.01 -14.64 12.01
N ALA A 2 -0.02 -13.58 11.21
CA ALA A 2 -1.19 -12.83 10.77
C ALA A 2 -0.73 -11.65 9.89
N CYS A 3 -0.68 -11.86 8.58
CA CYS A 3 -1.06 -10.86 7.59
C CYS A 3 -1.50 -11.63 6.36
N PHE A 4 -2.79 -11.50 6.07
CA PHE A 4 -3.46 -12.11 4.95
C PHE A 4 -2.80 -11.66 3.65
N THR A 5 -2.83 -12.52 2.64
CA THR A 5 -2.56 -12.16 1.25
C THR A 5 -3.20 -10.81 0.94
N ALA A 6 -2.42 -9.85 0.43
CA ALA A 6 -2.99 -8.59 -0.04
C ALA A 6 -4.16 -8.91 -0.99
N PRO A 7 -5.31 -8.21 -0.89
CA PRO A 7 -6.48 -8.49 -1.72
C PRO A 7 -6.16 -8.45 -3.21
N THR A 8 -5.09 -7.77 -3.60
CA THR A 8 -4.65 -7.65 -4.99
C THR A 8 -3.74 -8.78 -5.49
N SER A 9 -3.38 -9.74 -4.64
CA SER A 9 -2.34 -10.76 -4.96
C SER A 9 -2.66 -11.70 -6.12
N TYR A 10 -3.92 -11.82 -6.53
CA TYR A 10 -4.31 -12.66 -7.67
C TYR A 10 -4.19 -11.94 -9.02
N PHE A 11 -4.26 -10.60 -9.06
CA PHE A 11 -4.18 -9.84 -10.31
C PHE A 11 -2.83 -10.03 -11.04
N PRO A 12 -1.66 -9.89 -10.36
CA PRO A 12 -0.37 -10.11 -11.03
C PRO A 12 -0.23 -11.52 -11.63
N LYS A 13 -0.76 -12.54 -10.94
CA LYS A 13 -0.75 -13.93 -11.43
C LYS A 13 -1.55 -14.10 -12.73
N ALA A 14 -2.63 -13.34 -12.87
CA ALA A 14 -3.45 -13.28 -14.08
C ALA A 14 -2.88 -12.34 -15.17
N GLY A 15 -1.73 -11.69 -14.93
CA GLY A 15 -1.11 -10.76 -15.87
C GLY A 15 -1.63 -9.32 -15.77
N VAL A 16 -2.43 -9.01 -14.75
CA VAL A 16 -2.95 -7.66 -14.49
C VAL A 16 -2.04 -6.95 -13.47
N PRO A 17 -1.36 -5.86 -13.84
CA PRO A 17 -0.58 -5.07 -12.89
C PRO A 17 -1.47 -4.58 -11.74
N ALA A 18 -0.96 -4.67 -10.51
CA ALA A 18 -1.69 -4.23 -9.33
C ALA A 18 -0.75 -3.57 -8.32
N ILE A 19 -1.27 -2.57 -7.61
CA ILE A 19 -0.58 -1.86 -6.54
C ILE A 19 -1.27 -2.12 -5.21
N PHE A 20 -0.47 -2.31 -4.17
CA PHE A 20 -0.91 -2.29 -2.78
C PHE A 20 0.09 -1.43 -2.01
N ALA A 21 -0.31 -0.20 -1.70
CA ALA A 21 0.50 0.75 -0.93
C ALA A 21 -0.13 0.95 0.46
N LYS A 22 0.71 1.03 1.48
CA LYS A 22 0.32 1.32 2.86
C LYS A 22 1.48 2.00 3.59
N GLY A 23 1.25 3.19 4.12
CA GLY A 23 2.19 3.88 5.01
C GLY A 23 2.04 3.42 6.47
N TYR A 24 3.16 3.17 7.17
CA TYR A 24 3.17 3.04 8.64
C TYR A 24 4.58 3.03 9.26
N THR A 25 5.67 2.87 8.51
CA THR A 25 7.00 2.62 9.10
C THR A 25 7.84 3.87 9.32
N HIS A 26 7.47 5.01 8.74
CA HIS A 26 8.21 6.26 8.81
C HIS A 26 7.27 7.44 8.68
N GLN A 27 6.92 8.07 9.81
CA GLN A 27 6.21 9.34 9.82
C GLN A 27 7.22 10.49 9.79
N VAL A 28 6.96 11.52 8.99
CA VAL A 28 7.94 12.57 8.63
C VAL A 28 8.47 13.35 9.84
N GLU A 29 7.62 13.66 10.81
CA GLU A 29 7.97 14.47 11.99
C GLU A 29 8.64 13.63 13.10
N LEU A 30 8.23 12.37 13.24
CA LEU A 30 8.69 11.46 14.31
C LEU A 30 9.92 10.65 13.90
N GLY A 31 10.15 10.48 12.60
CA GLY A 31 11.19 9.62 12.06
C GLY A 31 10.89 8.13 12.23
N LYS A 32 11.73 7.29 11.64
CA LYS A 32 11.51 5.83 11.54
C LYS A 32 11.41 5.13 12.89
N GLU A 33 12.38 5.36 13.78
CA GLU A 33 12.52 4.62 15.04
C GLU A 33 11.29 4.80 15.93
N LYS A 34 10.93 6.06 16.21
CA LYS A 34 9.77 6.40 17.02
C LYS A 34 8.45 5.96 16.37
N THR A 35 8.34 6.04 15.04
CA THR A 35 7.15 5.53 14.34
C THR A 35 6.99 4.03 14.55
N LEU A 36 8.07 3.25 14.42
CA LEU A 36 8.03 1.80 14.64
C LEU A 36 7.68 1.42 16.08
N GLU A 37 8.18 2.16 17.07
CA GLU A 37 7.78 1.96 18.47
C GLU A 37 6.26 2.14 18.67
N LEU A 38 5.69 3.20 18.10
CA LEU A 38 4.25 3.48 18.17
C LEU A 38 3.42 2.40 17.47
N ILE A 39 3.83 1.99 16.27
CA ILE A 39 3.14 0.92 15.51
C ILE A 39 3.22 -0.42 16.23
N ASN A 40 4.37 -0.77 16.82
CA ASN A 40 4.51 -1.98 17.61
C ASN A 40 3.55 -1.97 18.80
N SER A 41 3.45 -0.84 19.51
CA SER A 41 2.49 -0.66 20.60
C SER A 41 1.04 -0.81 20.10
N TYR A 42 0.70 -0.20 18.96
CA TYR A 42 -0.62 -0.31 18.34
C TYR A 42 -0.97 -1.76 17.97
N TRP A 43 -0.06 -2.50 17.33
CA TRP A 43 -0.28 -3.91 16.98
C TRP A 43 -0.49 -4.80 18.20
N GLN A 44 0.26 -4.57 19.27
CA GLN A 44 0.14 -5.38 20.49
C GLN A 44 -1.14 -5.09 21.27
N LYS A 45 -1.60 -3.83 21.27
CA LYS A 45 -2.62 -3.36 22.23
C LYS A 45 -3.97 -3.02 21.60
N ILE A 46 -4.01 -2.67 20.32
CA ILE A 46 -5.18 -2.06 19.67
C ILE A 46 -5.64 -2.88 18.47
N TYR A 47 -4.75 -3.18 17.52
CA TYR A 47 -5.09 -3.84 16.26
C TYR A 47 -5.90 -5.13 16.45
N HIS A 48 -7.02 -5.27 15.71
CA HIS A 48 -7.93 -6.43 15.77
C HIS A 48 -8.54 -6.68 17.17
N LYS A 49 -8.74 -5.63 17.96
CA LYS A 49 -9.42 -5.70 19.27
C LYS A 49 -10.62 -4.77 19.29
N SER A 50 -11.44 -4.88 20.34
CA SER A 50 -12.58 -3.98 20.53
C SER A 50 -12.18 -2.50 20.69
N SER A 51 -10.93 -2.23 21.08
CA SER A 51 -10.36 -0.88 21.18
C SER A 51 -9.87 -0.31 19.84
N ASP A 52 -10.01 -1.05 18.74
CA ASP A 52 -9.62 -0.63 17.38
C ASP A 52 -10.66 0.31 16.75
N GLU A 53 -10.94 1.39 17.46
CA GLU A 53 -11.83 2.47 17.03
C GLU A 53 -11.02 3.75 16.76
N TYR A 54 -11.57 4.62 15.93
CA TYR A 54 -10.97 5.92 15.64
C TYR A 54 -10.83 6.76 16.91
N ASN A 55 -9.64 7.31 17.14
CA ASN A 55 -9.35 8.19 18.27
C ASN A 55 -8.64 9.46 17.77
N PRO A 56 -9.27 10.65 17.85
CA PRO A 56 -8.69 11.89 17.31
C PRO A 56 -7.42 12.37 18.04
N GLN A 57 -7.12 11.84 19.23
CA GLN A 57 -5.88 12.14 19.96
C GLN A 57 -4.71 11.25 19.54
N ARG A 58 -4.99 10.12 18.90
CA ARG A 58 -4.00 9.13 18.44
C ARG A 58 -3.84 9.15 16.91
N ASP A 59 -4.97 9.21 16.21
CA ASP A 59 -5.07 8.96 14.77
C ASP A 59 -5.05 10.28 14.00
N ARG A 60 -3.86 10.61 13.50
CA ARG A 60 -3.72 11.64 12.48
C ARG A 60 -4.09 11.06 11.12
N LEU A 61 -4.82 11.83 10.33
CA LEU A 61 -5.33 11.42 9.01
C LEU A 61 -4.55 12.01 7.84
N ASP A 62 -3.48 12.76 8.10
CA ASP A 62 -2.60 13.33 7.09
C ASP A 62 -2.03 12.26 6.14
N GLY A 63 -1.49 11.17 6.69
CA GLY A 63 -1.00 10.06 5.85
C GLY A 63 -2.10 9.38 5.01
N LEU A 64 -3.36 9.37 5.49
CA LEU A 64 -4.49 8.85 4.71
C LEU A 64 -4.80 9.76 3.51
N VAL A 65 -4.71 11.07 3.70
CA VAL A 65 -4.88 12.06 2.63
C VAL A 65 -3.79 11.89 1.58
N ASP A 66 -2.54 11.71 2.00
CA ASP A 66 -1.41 11.47 1.09
C ASP A 66 -1.61 10.19 0.27
N ASP A 67 -2.03 9.09 0.91
CA ASP A 67 -2.34 7.82 0.22
C ASP A 67 -3.49 8.01 -0.80
N ALA A 68 -4.56 8.72 -0.40
CA ALA A 68 -5.69 8.99 -1.29
C ALA A 68 -5.30 9.83 -2.51
N GLN A 69 -4.46 10.85 -2.30
CA GLN A 69 -3.93 11.68 -3.36
C GLN A 69 -3.04 10.86 -4.31
N LEU A 70 -2.15 10.02 -3.77
CA LEU A 70 -1.30 9.13 -4.57
C LEU A 70 -2.13 8.22 -5.46
N PHE A 71 -3.15 7.55 -4.92
CA PHE A 71 -4.00 6.65 -5.72
C PHE A 71 -4.79 7.42 -6.79
N TYR A 72 -5.30 8.61 -6.46
CA TYR A 72 -6.00 9.46 -7.42
C TYR A 72 -5.07 9.88 -8.57
N GLU A 73 -3.87 10.37 -8.26
CA GLU A 73 -2.91 10.83 -9.26
C GLU A 73 -2.47 9.70 -10.18
N VAL A 74 -2.15 8.51 -9.63
CA VAL A 74 -1.80 7.33 -10.43
C VAL A 74 -2.95 6.93 -11.33
N GLY A 75 -4.18 6.86 -10.79
CA GLY A 75 -5.37 6.55 -11.58
C GLY A 75 -5.61 7.55 -12.70
N ALA A 76 -5.54 8.85 -12.39
CA ALA A 76 -5.73 9.93 -13.35
C ALA A 76 -4.67 9.92 -14.46
N GLN A 77 -3.40 9.64 -14.14
CA GLN A 77 -2.35 9.53 -15.16
C GLN A 77 -2.58 8.33 -16.09
N LEU A 78 -2.98 7.18 -15.53
CA LEU A 78 -3.24 5.97 -16.31
C LEU A 78 -4.46 6.12 -17.23
N THR A 79 -5.54 6.76 -16.77
CA THR A 79 -6.75 6.92 -17.58
C THR A 79 -6.61 7.98 -18.68
N ASN A 80 -5.65 8.90 -18.53
CA ASN A 80 -5.39 9.98 -19.50
C ASN A 80 -4.12 9.75 -20.34
N SER A 81 -3.56 8.53 -20.37
CA SER A 81 -2.44 8.20 -21.24
C SER A 81 -2.60 6.83 -21.89
N ASP A 82 -1.95 6.62 -23.03
CA ASP A 82 -1.85 5.30 -23.69
C ASP A 82 -0.73 4.42 -23.07
N THR A 83 -0.10 4.88 -21.97
CA THR A 83 0.99 4.15 -21.31
C THR A 83 0.43 3.01 -20.48
N TYR A 84 0.71 1.78 -20.88
CA TYR A 84 0.41 0.60 -20.08
C TYR A 84 1.61 0.19 -19.22
N PRO A 85 1.44 -0.03 -17.89
CA PRO A 85 2.52 -0.46 -17.01
C PRO A 85 3.18 -1.76 -17.50
N GLN A 86 4.51 -1.77 -17.54
CA GLN A 86 5.30 -2.92 -17.99
C GLN A 86 5.95 -3.65 -16.81
N TRP A 87 6.02 -4.98 -16.92
CA TRP A 87 6.76 -5.80 -15.95
C TRP A 87 8.26 -5.59 -16.10
N HIS A 88 8.97 -5.44 -14.98
CA HIS A 88 10.44 -5.50 -14.99
C HIS A 88 10.90 -6.90 -15.42
N LYS A 89 12.00 -7.00 -16.18
CA LYS A 89 12.48 -8.28 -16.74
C LYS A 89 12.78 -9.36 -15.69
N THR A 90 13.09 -8.96 -14.47
CA THR A 90 13.37 -9.85 -13.33
C THR A 90 12.13 -10.20 -12.51
N SER A 91 10.96 -9.66 -12.86
CA SER A 91 9.71 -9.95 -12.17
C SER A 91 9.26 -11.39 -12.46
N GLU A 92 8.74 -12.08 -11.45
CA GLU A 92 8.11 -13.40 -11.60
C GLU A 92 6.87 -13.39 -12.51
N PHE A 93 6.30 -12.20 -12.78
CA PHE A 93 5.14 -12.02 -13.66
C PHE A 93 5.53 -11.61 -15.09
N TYR A 94 6.82 -11.35 -15.36
CA TYR A 94 7.27 -11.02 -16.70
C TYR A 94 7.05 -12.19 -17.65
N ARG A 95 6.36 -11.92 -18.77
CA ARG A 95 6.22 -12.85 -19.90
C ARG A 95 6.71 -12.15 -21.15
N LYS A 96 7.57 -12.81 -21.93
CA LYS A 96 7.92 -12.31 -23.26
C LYS A 96 6.65 -12.39 -24.10
N ILE A 97 6.10 -11.25 -24.50
CA ILE A 97 4.97 -11.21 -25.43
C ILE A 97 5.47 -11.87 -26.72
N ALA A 98 4.81 -12.95 -27.16
CA ALA A 98 5.08 -13.53 -28.46
C ALA A 98 4.61 -12.53 -29.52
N GLU A 99 5.50 -12.15 -30.43
CA GLU A 99 5.13 -11.36 -31.61
C GLU A 99 4.12 -12.18 -32.41
N VAL A 100 2.97 -11.58 -32.69
CA VAL A 100 1.94 -12.13 -33.59
C VAL A 100 2.22 -11.64 -35.00
#